data_AF-A0A532CN17-F1
#
_entry.id   AF-A0A532CN17-F1
#
_cell.length_a   1.000
_cell.length_b   1.000
_cell.length_c   1.000
_cell.angle_alpha   90.00
_cell.angle_beta   90.00
_cell.angle_gamma   90.00
#
_symmetry.space_group_name_H-M   'P 1'
#
loop_
_entity.id
_entity.type
_entity.pdbx_description
1 polymer ?
#
loop_
_entity_poly.entity_id
_entity_poly.type
_entity_poly.pdbx_seq_one_letter_code
_entity_poly.pdbx_strand_id
1 'polypeptide(L)'
;MHMNRDAERPTDFPIGQRHAITVTVREFERQRQAAEKVRQRCSRIVQILNVPQRVRPRSSLAAALLDGHFEQPAGSGILGTMRRRHYSWILCLALTMLLVPAMPSFTQAQVIKSGPLSCPGVALTFDLCPVRNGTGYDQALIDYLIEQKIPATFFMSGKWIAKHDRQVKALLQVPFFEVGTHGEVHAHMPFQSAEEQKQEMLGPVRLLGAKYSHRATLFRPPYGEFNDETVDVARALGLQFILWNVVSGDPDPTLTASQIEGRLKRFVRKGSVIVMHANGKGQHTHEVVQDLHQHLLPERRLTPMTVSELLSCGQTAP
;
A
#
# COMPACT_ATOMS: atom_id res chain seq x y z
N MET A 1 41.56 -28.67 -52.83
CA MET A 1 42.54 -28.79 -51.73
C MET A 1 42.95 -27.39 -51.30
N HIS A 2 42.21 -26.72 -50.40
CA HIS A 2 42.77 -25.87 -49.33
C HIS A 2 41.67 -25.22 -48.49
N MET A 3 41.95 -25.22 -47.20
CA MET A 3 41.17 -24.72 -46.08
C MET A 3 41.65 -23.30 -45.71
N ASN A 4 40.72 -22.53 -45.11
CA ASN A 4 40.90 -21.52 -44.05
C ASN A 4 41.69 -20.21 -44.29
N ARG A 5 41.03 -19.06 -44.06
CA ARG A 5 40.97 -18.28 -42.79
C ARG A 5 41.16 -16.76 -42.94
N ASP A 6 40.46 -16.06 -42.03
CA ASP A 6 40.71 -14.70 -41.49
C ASP A 6 40.18 -13.50 -42.31
N ALA A 7 39.52 -12.47 -41.76
CA ALA A 7 39.08 -12.13 -40.41
C ALA A 7 38.01 -11.03 -40.51
N GLU A 8 36.89 -11.15 -39.79
CA GLU A 8 35.93 -10.05 -39.64
C GLU A 8 36.38 -9.09 -38.53
N ARG A 9 36.49 -7.81 -38.88
CA ARG A 9 36.69 -6.69 -37.94
C ARG A 9 35.40 -6.40 -37.16
N PRO A 10 35.49 -5.88 -35.92
CA PRO A 10 34.32 -5.49 -35.16
C PRO A 10 33.67 -4.25 -35.79
N THR A 11 32.40 -4.37 -36.16
CA THR A 11 31.59 -3.27 -36.68
C THR A 11 31.26 -2.28 -35.56
N ASP A 12 31.41 -1.02 -35.93
CA ASP A 12 31.25 0.17 -35.11
C ASP A 12 29.80 0.32 -34.59
N PHE A 13 29.66 0.68 -33.32
CA PHE A 13 28.35 0.91 -32.70
C PHE A 13 27.73 2.23 -33.21
N PRO A 14 26.43 2.26 -33.55
CA PRO A 14 25.77 3.45 -34.07
C PRO A 14 25.72 4.61 -33.04
N ILE A 15 26.06 5.80 -33.51
CA ILE A 15 26.29 7.06 -32.78
C ILE A 15 25.09 7.51 -31.91
N GLY A 16 23.87 7.03 -32.20
CA GLY A 16 22.64 7.34 -31.45
C GLY A 16 22.50 6.66 -30.08
N GLN A 17 23.12 5.49 -29.86
CA GLN A 17 23.05 4.80 -28.57
C GLN A 17 24.03 5.38 -27.53
N ARG A 18 25.14 5.99 -27.97
CA ARG A 18 26.09 6.66 -27.06
C ARG A 18 25.49 7.92 -26.40
N HIS A 19 24.58 8.61 -27.07
CA HIS A 19 23.89 9.78 -26.51
C HIS A 19 22.83 9.40 -25.46
N ALA A 20 22.04 8.35 -25.68
CA ALA A 20 21.01 7.91 -24.73
C ALA A 20 21.62 7.34 -23.41
N ILE A 21 22.76 6.64 -23.51
CA ILE A 21 23.49 6.13 -22.34
C ILE A 21 24.16 7.28 -21.57
N THR A 22 24.68 8.31 -22.26
CA THR A 22 25.32 9.45 -21.60
C THR A 22 24.31 10.37 -20.88
N VAL A 23 23.08 10.49 -21.40
CA VAL A 23 22.01 11.27 -20.76
C VAL A 23 21.51 10.59 -19.49
N THR A 24 21.36 9.26 -19.49
CA THR A 24 20.90 8.50 -18.32
C THR A 24 21.93 8.44 -17.19
N VAL A 25 23.23 8.33 -17.50
CA VAL A 25 24.29 8.38 -16.48
C VAL A 25 24.40 9.77 -15.84
N ARG A 26 24.28 10.85 -16.62
CA ARG A 26 24.28 12.23 -16.09
C ARG A 26 23.04 12.54 -15.23
N GLU A 27 21.89 11.96 -15.55
CA GLU A 27 20.68 12.08 -14.72
C GLU A 27 20.87 11.36 -13.37
N PHE A 28 21.45 10.16 -13.39
CA PHE A 28 21.71 9.36 -12.19
C PHE A 28 22.78 10.00 -11.29
N GLU A 29 23.85 10.57 -11.86
CA GLU A 29 24.86 11.31 -11.10
C GLU A 29 24.29 12.58 -10.45
N ARG A 30 23.38 13.29 -11.13
CA ARG A 30 22.66 14.44 -10.56
C ARG A 30 21.78 14.03 -9.38
N GLN A 31 21.10 12.88 -9.48
CA GLN A 31 20.28 12.33 -8.39
C GLN A 31 21.13 11.88 -7.19
N ARG A 32 22.30 11.23 -7.42
CA ARG A 32 23.25 10.91 -6.33
C ARG A 32 23.78 12.15 -5.64
N GLN A 33 24.18 13.18 -6.40
CA GLN A 33 24.69 14.43 -5.81
C GLN A 33 23.61 15.18 -5.01
N ALA A 34 22.34 15.13 -5.44
CA ALA A 34 21.22 15.69 -4.69
C ALA A 34 21.00 14.94 -3.36
N ALA A 35 21.05 13.61 -3.38
CA ALA A 35 20.92 12.78 -2.18
C ALA A 35 22.08 13.00 -1.19
N GLU A 36 23.32 13.14 -1.68
CA GLU A 36 24.50 13.46 -0.86
C GLU A 36 24.36 14.82 -0.17
N LYS A 37 23.83 15.84 -0.88
CA LYS A 37 23.57 17.18 -0.32
C LYS A 37 22.51 17.15 0.78
N VAL A 38 21.45 16.37 0.61
CA VAL A 38 20.43 16.16 1.66
C VAL A 38 21.04 15.47 2.88
N ARG A 39 21.85 14.42 2.66
CA ARG A 39 22.54 13.71 3.74
C ARG A 39 23.49 14.62 4.53
N GLN A 40 24.26 15.47 3.84
CA GLN A 40 25.14 16.44 4.48
C GLN A 40 24.35 17.51 5.27
N ARG A 41 23.18 17.93 4.77
CA ARG A 41 22.31 18.90 5.45
C ARG A 41 21.67 18.30 6.71
N CYS A 42 21.25 17.04 6.66
CA CYS A 42 20.75 16.31 7.84
C CYS A 42 21.86 16.07 8.87
N SER A 43 23.09 15.75 8.43
CA SER A 43 24.25 15.62 9.33
C SER A 43 24.56 16.92 10.07
N ARG A 44 24.45 18.08 9.39
CA ARG A 44 24.61 19.40 10.02
C ARG A 44 23.51 19.72 11.04
N ILE A 45 22.27 19.32 10.77
CA ILE A 45 21.14 19.51 11.70
C ILE A 45 21.33 18.66 12.98
N VAL A 46 21.83 17.44 12.84
CA VAL A 46 22.15 16.56 13.98
C VAL A 46 23.34 17.08 14.82
N GLN A 47 24.27 17.84 14.23
CA GLN A 47 25.35 18.50 14.98
C GLN A 47 24.91 19.80 15.67
N ILE A 48 23.89 20.50 15.16
CA ILE A 48 23.34 21.73 15.75
C ILE A 48 22.42 21.42 16.94
N LEU A 49 21.70 20.30 16.87
CA LEU A 49 20.91 19.78 17.98
C LEU A 49 21.84 18.95 18.88
N ASN A 50 22.36 19.54 19.95
CA ASN A 50 23.25 18.91 20.92
C ASN A 50 22.53 17.79 21.71
N VAL A 51 22.13 16.70 21.04
CA VAL A 51 21.43 15.56 21.60
C VAL A 51 22.48 14.60 22.18
N PRO A 52 22.59 14.46 23.51
CA PRO A 52 23.57 13.58 24.11
C PRO A 52 23.22 12.12 23.82
N GLN A 53 24.17 11.38 23.24
CA GLN A 53 24.04 9.94 23.06
C GLN A 53 24.34 9.18 24.36
N ARG A 54 23.43 8.25 24.70
CA ARG A 54 23.55 7.11 25.63
C ARG A 54 23.66 7.41 27.12
N VAL A 55 22.64 6.97 27.85
CA VAL A 55 22.76 6.50 29.24
C VAL A 55 22.59 4.98 29.22
N ARG A 56 23.61 4.25 29.70
CA ARG A 56 23.54 2.80 29.95
C ARG A 56 22.74 2.55 31.24
N PRO A 57 21.92 1.48 31.34
CA PRO A 57 21.29 1.14 32.60
C PRO A 57 22.34 0.53 33.55
N ARG A 58 22.49 1.12 34.74
CA ARG A 58 23.13 0.46 35.88
C ARG A 58 22.06 -0.28 36.66
N SER A 59 22.40 -1.53 36.96
CA SER A 59 21.68 -2.47 37.80
C SER A 59 21.53 -2.00 39.25
N SER A 60 20.55 -2.63 39.91
CA SER A 60 20.39 -2.77 41.36
C SER A 60 19.85 -1.57 42.13
N LEU A 61 18.61 -1.69 42.62
CA LEU A 61 18.23 -1.37 44.00
C LEU A 61 16.81 -1.88 44.30
N ALA A 62 16.72 -3.19 44.53
CA ALA A 62 15.68 -3.79 45.35
C ALA A 62 16.25 -3.91 46.76
N ALA A 63 16.06 -2.88 47.60
CA ALA A 63 16.29 -2.92 49.05
C ALA A 63 15.83 -1.59 49.65
N ALA A 64 14.63 -1.58 50.23
CA ALA A 64 14.21 -0.71 51.35
C ALA A 64 12.67 -0.81 51.51
N LEU A 65 12.20 -2.02 51.80
CA LEU A 65 10.97 -2.23 52.57
C LEU A 65 11.44 -2.57 53.98
N LEU A 66 10.71 -2.09 54.97
CA LEU A 66 10.94 -2.17 56.43
C LEU A 66 11.68 -0.96 56.99
N ASP A 67 10.90 0.04 57.42
CA ASP A 67 10.98 0.53 58.79
C ASP A 67 9.62 1.10 59.17
N GLY A 68 8.98 0.42 60.13
CA GLY A 68 7.79 0.90 60.78
C GLY A 68 8.17 1.82 61.93
N HIS A 69 7.46 2.94 62.06
CA HIS A 69 7.34 3.60 63.36
C HIS A 69 5.90 4.03 63.61
N PHE A 70 5.47 3.56 64.77
CA PHE A 70 4.22 3.70 65.47
C PHE A 70 4.21 5.04 66.20
N GLU A 71 3.19 5.88 65.97
CA GLU A 71 2.69 6.83 66.97
C GLU A 71 1.19 7.08 66.77
N GLN A 72 0.42 6.82 67.83
CA GLN A 72 -0.94 7.33 68.02
C GLN A 72 -0.88 8.74 68.64
N PRO A 73 -1.95 9.52 68.47
CA PRO A 73 -2.56 10.04 69.70
C PRO A 73 -4.09 9.88 69.73
N ALA A 74 -4.57 9.75 70.97
CA ALA A 74 -5.97 9.68 71.36
C ALA A 74 -6.70 11.03 71.21
N GLY A 75 -8.00 10.98 70.95
CA GLY A 75 -8.86 12.18 70.95
C GLY A 75 -10.31 11.92 70.56
N SER A 76 -11.12 11.60 71.56
CA SER A 76 -12.59 11.65 71.67
C SER A 76 -13.39 12.40 70.57
N GLY A 77 -14.33 11.68 69.97
CA GLY A 77 -15.75 12.07 69.82
C GLY A 77 -16.10 13.25 68.91
N ILE A 78 -16.76 12.95 67.78
CA ILE A 78 -18.08 13.51 67.39
C ILE A 78 -18.66 12.61 66.29
N LEU A 79 -19.78 12.00 66.65
CA LEU A 79 -20.67 11.24 65.79
C LEU A 79 -21.47 12.25 64.94
N GLY A 80 -21.42 12.16 63.61
CA GLY A 80 -22.41 12.82 62.78
C GLY A 80 -21.88 13.42 61.47
N THR A 81 -22.46 12.94 60.36
CA THR A 81 -22.61 13.68 59.10
C THR A 81 -21.41 13.77 58.14
N MET A 82 -20.83 12.65 57.74
CA MET A 82 -19.96 12.64 56.53
C MET A 82 -20.18 11.47 55.57
N ARG A 83 -21.38 10.87 55.55
CA ARG A 83 -21.70 9.71 54.69
C ARG A 83 -22.70 10.01 53.56
N ARG A 84 -22.79 11.26 53.10
CA ARG A 84 -23.67 11.63 51.97
C ARG A 84 -23.01 12.43 50.84
N ARG A 85 -21.82 12.99 51.06
CA ARG A 85 -21.11 13.76 50.01
C ARG A 85 -20.31 12.89 49.04
N HIS A 86 -19.76 11.75 49.48
CA HIS A 86 -18.91 10.92 48.61
C HIS A 86 -19.68 10.09 47.57
N TYR A 87 -20.94 9.72 47.84
CA TYR A 87 -21.75 8.94 46.89
C TYR A 87 -22.14 9.74 45.64
N SER A 88 -22.27 11.08 45.74
CA SER A 88 -22.64 11.91 44.60
C SER A 88 -21.52 12.05 43.57
N TRP A 89 -20.26 12.05 44.00
CA TRP A 89 -19.10 12.11 43.10
C TRP A 89 -18.84 10.77 42.43
N ILE A 90 -19.05 9.66 43.15
CA ILE A 90 -18.91 8.30 42.61
C ILE A 90 -20.01 8.02 41.57
N LEU A 91 -21.25 8.47 41.81
CA LEU A 91 -22.35 8.33 40.84
C LEU A 91 -22.13 9.20 39.58
N CYS A 92 -21.60 10.42 39.73
CA CYS A 92 -21.24 11.27 38.58
C CYS A 92 -20.10 10.69 37.75
N LEU A 93 -19.06 10.14 38.37
CA LEU A 93 -17.96 9.47 37.66
C LEU A 93 -18.41 8.20 36.91
N ALA A 94 -19.29 7.40 37.53
CA ALA A 94 -19.88 6.23 36.89
C ALA A 94 -20.78 6.60 35.70
N LEU A 95 -21.54 7.71 35.80
CA LEU A 95 -22.40 8.18 34.72
C LEU A 95 -21.61 8.79 33.55
N THR A 96 -20.45 9.43 33.81
CA THR A 96 -19.56 9.91 32.74
C THR A 96 -18.85 8.77 31.99
N MET A 97 -18.60 7.63 32.63
CA MET A 97 -18.02 6.45 31.98
C MET A 97 -18.99 5.74 31.02
N LEU A 98 -20.30 5.88 31.22
CA LEU A 98 -21.34 5.34 30.30
C LEU A 98 -21.62 6.22 29.08
N LEU A 99 -21.05 7.43 29.03
CA LEU A 99 -21.26 8.42 27.96
C LEU A 99 -20.00 8.66 27.11
N VAL A 100 -18.94 7.87 27.28
CA VAL A 100 -17.84 7.87 26.31
C VAL A 100 -18.36 7.12 25.07
N PRO A 101 -18.66 7.80 23.95
CA PRO A 101 -18.93 7.07 22.72
C PRO A 101 -17.74 6.17 22.47
N ALA A 102 -17.96 4.90 22.11
CA ALA A 102 -16.90 4.02 21.67
C ALA A 102 -16.14 4.74 20.56
N MET A 103 -15.01 5.36 20.91
CA MET A 103 -14.13 6.02 19.96
C MET A 103 -13.80 4.92 18.96
N PRO A 104 -14.03 5.13 17.65
CA PRO A 104 -13.64 4.14 16.66
C PRO A 104 -12.17 3.85 16.93
N SER A 105 -11.87 2.58 17.21
CA SER A 105 -10.49 2.13 17.39
C SER A 105 -9.71 2.70 16.21
N PHE A 106 -8.74 3.57 16.51
CA PHE A 106 -7.81 4.07 15.51
C PHE A 106 -7.05 2.84 15.00
N THR A 107 -7.62 2.15 14.02
CA THR A 107 -6.89 1.16 13.24
C THR A 107 -5.82 1.97 12.55
N GLN A 108 -4.57 1.70 12.95
CA GLN A 108 -3.42 2.08 12.15
C GLN A 108 -3.78 1.71 10.70
N ALA A 109 -3.85 2.68 9.78
CA ALA A 109 -3.72 2.40 8.36
C ALA A 109 -2.45 1.57 8.23
N GLN A 110 -2.65 0.26 8.21
CA GLN A 110 -1.60 -0.70 8.04
C GLN A 110 -1.33 -0.71 6.55
N VAL A 111 -0.04 -0.72 6.22
CA VAL A 111 0.39 -0.97 4.86
C VAL A 111 0.14 -2.45 4.59
N ILE A 112 -0.93 -2.75 3.85
CA ILE A 112 -1.38 -4.11 3.58
C ILE A 112 -0.72 -4.60 2.29
N LYS A 113 0.19 -5.57 2.41
CA LYS A 113 0.90 -6.16 1.26
C LYS A 113 0.38 -7.53 0.85
N SER A 114 -0.32 -8.22 1.75
CA SER A 114 -0.81 -9.58 1.57
C SER A 114 -2.00 -9.83 2.49
N GLY A 115 -2.84 -10.81 2.12
CA GLY A 115 -3.84 -11.37 3.01
C GLY A 115 -3.26 -12.38 4.02
N PRO A 116 -4.11 -12.99 4.86
CA PRO A 116 -3.70 -14.03 5.79
C PRO A 116 -3.09 -15.24 5.08
N LEU A 117 -1.97 -15.77 5.59
CA LEU A 117 -1.31 -16.95 5.01
C LEU A 117 -2.15 -18.25 5.12
N SER A 118 -3.14 -18.26 6.01
CA SER A 118 -4.11 -19.34 6.14
C SER A 118 -5.14 -19.35 5.02
N CYS A 119 -5.39 -18.19 4.39
CA CYS A 119 -6.36 -18.08 3.31
C CYS A 119 -5.85 -18.77 2.04
N PRO A 120 -6.57 -19.73 1.44
CA PRO A 120 -6.21 -20.31 0.14
C PRO A 120 -6.47 -19.36 -1.03
N GLY A 121 -6.56 -18.05 -0.79
CA GLY A 121 -6.88 -17.04 -1.78
C GLY A 121 -5.66 -16.31 -2.34
N VAL A 122 -5.83 -15.72 -3.52
CA VAL A 122 -4.92 -14.73 -4.10
C VAL A 122 -5.72 -13.57 -4.69
N ALA A 123 -5.22 -12.35 -4.58
CA ALA A 123 -5.82 -11.19 -5.22
C ALA A 123 -5.08 -10.83 -6.51
N LEU A 124 -5.81 -10.89 -7.63
CA LEU A 124 -5.37 -10.34 -8.91
C LEU A 124 -5.70 -8.86 -8.92
N THR A 125 -4.68 -8.01 -8.97
CA THR A 125 -4.88 -6.56 -8.91
C THR A 125 -4.27 -5.86 -10.12
N PHE A 126 -5.01 -4.89 -10.67
CA PHE A 126 -4.65 -4.20 -11.90
C PHE A 126 -4.63 -2.69 -11.70
N ASP A 127 -3.48 -2.08 -11.91
CA ASP A 127 -3.33 -0.64 -11.84
C ASP A 127 -3.71 -0.01 -13.21
N LEU A 128 -4.60 0.98 -13.16
CA LEU A 128 -5.09 1.74 -14.30
C LEU A 128 -4.54 3.19 -14.21
N CYS A 129 -3.25 3.30 -14.51
CA CYS A 129 -2.48 4.56 -14.50
C CYS A 129 -2.94 5.55 -15.61
N PRO A 130 -2.54 6.83 -15.56
CA PRO A 130 -2.84 7.76 -16.64
C PRO A 130 -2.20 7.33 -17.97
N VAL A 131 -2.98 7.35 -19.06
CA VAL A 131 -2.53 7.00 -20.42
C VAL A 131 -2.60 8.21 -21.36
N ARG A 132 -1.51 8.45 -22.11
CA ARG A 132 -1.43 9.56 -23.08
C ARG A 132 -2.35 9.29 -24.28
N ASN A 133 -2.31 8.08 -24.85
CA ASN A 133 -2.86 7.77 -26.17
C ASN A 133 -4.24 7.05 -26.16
N GLY A 134 -4.87 6.89 -24.99
CA GLY A 134 -6.32 6.67 -24.90
C GLY A 134 -6.85 5.27 -25.26
N THR A 135 -6.10 4.20 -25.05
CA THR A 135 -6.58 2.83 -25.32
C THR A 135 -7.53 2.26 -24.25
N GLY A 136 -7.91 3.02 -23.20
CA GLY A 136 -8.81 2.51 -22.16
C GLY A 136 -8.13 1.44 -21.30
N TYR A 137 -8.67 0.22 -21.32
CA TYR A 137 -8.07 -0.98 -20.73
C TYR A 137 -7.87 -2.05 -21.83
N ASP A 138 -7.09 -3.09 -21.53
CA ASP A 138 -6.95 -4.29 -22.36
C ASP A 138 -8.28 -5.06 -22.39
N GLN A 139 -9.00 -4.93 -23.51
CA GLN A 139 -10.33 -5.51 -23.66
C GLN A 139 -10.29 -7.05 -23.57
N ALA A 140 -9.27 -7.69 -24.12
CA ALA A 140 -9.17 -9.15 -24.13
C ALA A 140 -8.95 -9.70 -22.71
N LEU A 141 -8.14 -9.02 -21.90
CA LEU A 141 -7.99 -9.33 -20.48
C LEU A 141 -9.31 -9.19 -19.72
N ILE A 142 -10.02 -8.07 -19.89
CA ILE A 142 -11.28 -7.84 -19.18
C ILE A 142 -12.35 -8.85 -19.59
N ASP A 143 -12.49 -9.14 -20.88
CA ASP A 143 -13.43 -10.15 -21.40
C ASP A 143 -13.11 -11.53 -20.80
N TYR A 144 -11.84 -11.92 -20.78
CA TYR A 144 -11.42 -13.18 -20.16
C TYR A 144 -11.80 -13.27 -18.68
N LEU A 145 -11.52 -12.22 -17.90
CA LEU A 145 -11.88 -12.18 -16.48
C LEU A 145 -13.40 -12.29 -16.26
N ILE A 146 -14.20 -11.65 -17.12
CA ILE A 146 -15.67 -11.70 -17.05
C ILE A 146 -16.19 -13.09 -17.43
N GLU A 147 -15.76 -13.62 -18.56
CA GLU A 147 -16.19 -14.92 -19.08
C GLU A 147 -15.88 -16.06 -18.10
N GLN A 148 -14.70 -16.01 -17.49
CA GLN A 148 -14.26 -16.99 -16.50
C GLN A 148 -14.75 -16.68 -15.07
N LYS A 149 -15.47 -15.57 -14.88
CA LYS A 149 -15.97 -15.09 -13.57
C LYS A 149 -14.87 -14.99 -12.51
N ILE A 150 -13.71 -14.48 -12.89
CA ILE A 150 -12.53 -14.36 -12.02
C ILE A 150 -12.65 -13.07 -11.20
N PRO A 151 -12.73 -13.13 -9.86
CA PRO A 151 -12.70 -11.93 -9.05
C PRO A 151 -11.38 -11.17 -9.19
N ALA A 152 -11.46 -9.84 -9.27
CA ALA A 152 -10.29 -8.98 -9.47
C ALA A 152 -10.50 -7.58 -8.87
N THR A 153 -9.41 -6.89 -8.52
CA THR A 153 -9.45 -5.52 -7.98
C THR A 153 -8.71 -4.56 -8.91
N PHE A 154 -9.37 -3.47 -9.32
CA PHE A 154 -8.83 -2.45 -10.21
C PHE A 154 -8.53 -1.16 -9.46
N PHE A 155 -7.28 -0.70 -9.47
CA PHE A 155 -6.87 0.56 -8.87
C PHE A 155 -6.80 1.65 -9.93
N MET A 156 -7.77 2.57 -9.89
CA MET A 156 -7.95 3.58 -10.94
C MET A 156 -7.41 4.95 -10.53
N SER A 157 -6.60 5.55 -11.40
CA SER A 157 -6.18 6.95 -11.22
C SER A 157 -7.30 7.93 -11.63
N GLY A 158 -7.37 9.09 -10.98
CA GLY A 158 -8.38 10.12 -11.26
C GLY A 158 -8.37 10.58 -12.73
N LYS A 159 -7.19 10.86 -13.27
CA LYS A 159 -7.01 11.18 -14.70
C LYS A 159 -7.47 10.05 -15.64
N TRP A 160 -7.31 8.79 -15.26
CA TRP A 160 -7.82 7.68 -16.07
C TRP A 160 -9.36 7.61 -16.01
N ILE A 161 -9.95 7.74 -14.81
CA ILE A 161 -11.42 7.76 -14.62
C ILE A 161 -12.06 8.89 -15.43
N ALA A 162 -11.49 10.09 -15.39
CA ALA A 162 -12.02 11.26 -16.07
C ALA A 162 -12.10 11.08 -17.60
N LYS A 163 -11.16 10.31 -18.18
CA LYS A 163 -11.03 10.12 -19.63
C LYS A 163 -11.81 8.91 -20.16
N HIS A 164 -12.10 7.91 -19.33
CA HIS A 164 -12.58 6.59 -19.80
C HIS A 164 -13.94 6.22 -19.21
N ASP A 165 -14.94 7.08 -19.38
CA ASP A 165 -16.28 6.91 -18.79
C ASP A 165 -16.93 5.56 -19.10
N ARG A 166 -16.83 5.11 -20.35
CA ARG A 166 -17.41 3.82 -20.79
C ARG A 166 -16.77 2.65 -20.06
N GLN A 167 -15.44 2.66 -19.96
CA GLN A 167 -14.66 1.60 -19.30
C GLN A 167 -14.94 1.56 -17.80
N VAL A 168 -15.00 2.72 -17.13
CA VAL A 168 -15.34 2.78 -15.70
C VAL A 168 -16.72 2.16 -15.45
N LYS A 169 -17.73 2.54 -16.25
CA LYS A 169 -19.08 1.96 -16.14
C LYS A 169 -19.09 0.45 -16.36
N ALA A 170 -18.35 -0.04 -17.36
CA ALA A 170 -18.25 -1.46 -17.63
C ALA A 170 -17.65 -2.23 -16.45
N LEU A 171 -16.55 -1.75 -15.87
CA LEU A 171 -15.91 -2.40 -14.72
C LEU A 171 -16.81 -2.39 -13.47
N LEU A 172 -17.52 -1.28 -13.22
CA LEU A 172 -18.43 -1.16 -12.07
C LEU A 172 -19.69 -2.03 -12.17
N GLN A 173 -20.05 -2.50 -13.37
CA GLN A 173 -21.23 -3.37 -13.57
C GLN A 173 -20.94 -4.84 -13.28
N VAL A 174 -19.67 -5.23 -13.17
CA VAL A 174 -19.27 -6.63 -12.93
C VAL A 174 -19.28 -6.92 -11.43
N PRO A 175 -20.13 -7.83 -10.93
CA PRO A 175 -20.38 -7.98 -9.49
C PRO A 175 -19.20 -8.58 -8.70
N PHE A 176 -18.28 -9.25 -9.38
CA PHE A 176 -17.07 -9.84 -8.78
C PHE A 176 -15.82 -8.99 -9.01
N PHE A 177 -15.97 -7.76 -9.52
CA PHE A 177 -14.88 -6.80 -9.58
C PHE A 177 -14.98 -5.80 -8.44
N GLU A 178 -13.82 -5.44 -7.90
CA GLU A 178 -13.67 -4.40 -6.89
C GLU A 178 -12.90 -3.21 -7.47
N VAL A 179 -13.24 -1.99 -7.05
CA VAL A 179 -12.56 -0.77 -7.49
C VAL A 179 -11.92 -0.05 -6.30
N GLY A 180 -10.63 0.22 -6.41
CA GLY A 180 -9.84 1.09 -5.55
C GLY A 180 -9.29 2.30 -6.30
N THR A 181 -8.62 3.21 -5.60
CA THR A 181 -8.04 4.43 -6.19
C THR A 181 -6.51 4.40 -6.25
N HIS A 182 -5.95 5.08 -7.25
CA HIS A 182 -4.51 5.06 -7.56
C HIS A 182 -3.90 6.45 -7.79
N GLY A 183 -4.24 7.39 -6.91
CA GLY A 183 -3.85 8.80 -7.05
C GLY A 183 -4.69 9.55 -8.09
N GLU A 184 -4.63 10.88 -8.07
CA GLU A 184 -5.38 11.72 -9.03
C GLU A 184 -4.56 11.83 -10.32
N VAL A 185 -3.31 12.30 -10.20
CA VAL A 185 -2.44 12.54 -11.35
C VAL A 185 -1.29 11.54 -11.45
N HIS A 186 -1.22 10.57 -10.54
CA HIS A 186 -0.16 9.58 -10.42
C HIS A 186 1.17 10.20 -9.96
N ALA A 187 1.10 11.05 -8.92
CA ALA A 187 2.25 11.75 -8.35
C ALA A 187 3.15 10.82 -7.48
N HIS A 188 4.41 11.18 -7.36
CA HIS A 188 5.35 10.59 -6.39
C HIS A 188 5.01 11.10 -4.98
N MET A 189 4.23 10.33 -4.22
CA MET A 189 3.65 10.74 -2.94
C MET A 189 4.66 11.28 -1.92
N PRO A 190 5.87 10.69 -1.74
CA PRO A 190 6.83 11.17 -0.74
C PRO A 190 7.39 12.57 -1.01
N PHE A 191 7.22 13.10 -2.21
CA PHE A 191 7.68 14.43 -2.60
C PHE A 191 6.57 15.49 -2.54
N GLN A 192 5.36 15.11 -2.13
CA GLN A 192 4.22 15.99 -1.99
C GLN A 192 4.01 16.36 -0.51
N SER A 193 3.46 17.54 -0.25
CA SER A 193 2.96 17.91 1.08
C SER A 193 1.74 17.08 1.48
N ALA A 194 1.43 17.00 2.78
CA ALA A 194 0.23 16.30 3.27
C ALA A 194 -1.08 16.70 2.54
N GLU A 195 -1.27 17.99 2.24
CA GLU A 195 -2.48 18.45 1.54
C GLU A 195 -2.48 18.01 0.08
N GLU A 196 -1.34 18.05 -0.61
CA GLU A 196 -1.22 17.52 -1.98
C GLU A 196 -1.45 16.00 -2.01
N GLN A 197 -0.89 15.25 -1.06
CA GLN A 197 -1.14 13.81 -0.91
C GLN A 197 -2.63 13.53 -0.67
N LYS A 198 -3.30 14.36 0.15
CA LYS A 198 -4.73 14.27 0.38
C LYS A 198 -5.53 14.52 -0.89
N GLN A 199 -5.14 15.48 -1.73
CA GLN A 199 -5.81 15.72 -3.01
C GLN A 199 -5.59 14.57 -3.99
N GLU A 200 -4.39 13.99 -4.04
CA GLU A 200 -4.12 12.78 -4.82
C GLU A 200 -5.02 11.61 -4.40
N MET A 201 -5.29 11.44 -3.11
CA MET A 201 -6.16 10.36 -2.62
C MET A 201 -7.66 10.67 -2.79
N LEU A 202 -8.10 11.88 -2.44
CA LEU A 202 -9.52 12.24 -2.43
C LEU A 202 -10.08 12.57 -3.81
N GLY A 203 -9.27 13.06 -4.74
CA GLY A 203 -9.69 13.37 -6.12
C GLY A 203 -10.47 12.22 -6.76
N PRO A 204 -9.86 11.03 -6.94
CA PRO A 204 -10.54 9.89 -7.54
C PRO A 204 -11.70 9.36 -6.68
N VAL A 205 -11.61 9.42 -5.35
CA VAL A 205 -12.70 9.00 -4.45
C VAL A 205 -13.95 9.87 -4.66
N ARG A 206 -13.78 11.20 -4.70
CA ARG A 206 -14.88 12.13 -4.96
C ARG A 206 -15.45 11.95 -6.37
N LEU A 207 -14.59 11.74 -7.37
CA LEU A 207 -15.02 11.52 -8.75
C LEU A 207 -15.86 10.25 -8.86
N LEU A 208 -15.42 9.14 -8.25
CA LEU A 208 -16.18 7.88 -8.21
C LEU A 208 -17.53 8.05 -7.51
N GLY A 209 -17.55 8.72 -6.36
CA GLY A 209 -18.77 8.96 -5.59
C GLY A 209 -19.76 9.84 -6.35
N ALA A 210 -19.31 10.99 -6.87
CA ALA A 210 -20.18 11.98 -7.51
C ALA A 210 -20.72 11.51 -8.87
N LYS A 211 -19.90 10.84 -9.67
CA LYS A 211 -20.25 10.49 -11.06
C LYS A 211 -20.86 9.09 -11.20
N TYR A 212 -20.46 8.16 -10.34
CA TYR A 212 -20.84 6.75 -10.46
C TYR A 212 -21.57 6.19 -9.24
N SER A 213 -21.81 7.03 -8.22
CA SER A 213 -22.38 6.57 -6.93
C SER A 213 -21.58 5.42 -6.31
N HIS A 214 -20.27 5.37 -6.58
CA HIS A 214 -19.40 4.30 -6.12
C HIS A 214 -18.47 4.81 -5.01
N ARG A 215 -18.51 4.17 -3.85
CA ARG A 215 -17.66 4.52 -2.70
C ARG A 215 -16.43 3.61 -2.66
N ALA A 216 -15.31 4.08 -3.18
CA ALA A 216 -14.03 3.39 -3.05
C ALA A 216 -13.46 3.54 -1.63
N THR A 217 -13.03 2.42 -1.05
CA THR A 217 -12.39 2.35 0.28
C THR A 217 -10.92 1.95 0.23
N LEU A 218 -10.45 1.44 -0.91
CA LEU A 218 -9.07 1.03 -1.11
C LEU A 218 -8.26 2.13 -1.81
N PHE A 219 -7.04 2.35 -1.35
CA PHE A 219 -6.06 3.22 -1.99
C PHE A 219 -4.74 2.46 -2.18
N ARG A 220 -4.16 2.58 -3.37
CA ARG A 220 -2.80 2.13 -3.66
C ARG A 220 -1.96 3.33 -4.11
N PRO A 221 -0.82 3.62 -3.47
CA PRO A 221 0.02 4.74 -3.89
C PRO A 221 0.63 4.48 -5.29
N PRO A 222 0.69 5.49 -6.16
CA PRO A 222 1.47 5.43 -7.39
C PRO A 222 2.89 4.92 -7.13
N TYR A 223 3.40 4.09 -8.05
CA TYR A 223 4.75 3.50 -7.98
C TYR A 223 5.04 2.63 -6.75
N GLY A 224 4.08 2.44 -5.84
CA GLY A 224 4.33 1.83 -4.54
C GLY A 224 5.14 2.72 -3.59
N GLU A 225 5.29 4.01 -3.91
CA GLU A 225 6.10 4.96 -3.14
C GLU A 225 5.27 5.63 -2.04
N PHE A 226 5.79 5.64 -0.82
CA PHE A 226 5.13 6.26 0.32
C PHE A 226 6.13 6.59 1.44
N ASN A 227 5.74 7.49 2.33
CA ASN A 227 6.38 7.73 3.62
C ASN A 227 5.33 7.64 4.74
N ASP A 228 5.72 7.88 6.00
CA ASP A 228 4.80 7.80 7.14
C ASP A 228 3.62 8.78 7.00
N GLU A 229 3.88 9.98 6.48
CA GLU A 229 2.85 10.99 6.21
C GLU A 229 1.81 10.48 5.19
N THR A 230 2.24 9.77 4.14
CA THR A 230 1.32 9.15 3.17
C THR A 230 0.40 8.13 3.82
N VAL A 231 0.92 7.31 4.73
CA VAL A 231 0.11 6.32 5.44
C VAL A 231 -0.87 7.01 6.40
N ASP A 232 -0.43 8.07 7.08
CA ASP A 232 -1.25 8.84 8.01
C ASP A 232 -2.38 9.61 7.30
N VAL A 233 -2.11 10.19 6.13
CA VAL A 233 -3.14 10.83 5.31
C VAL A 233 -4.19 9.82 4.87
N ALA A 234 -3.77 8.65 4.34
CA ALA A 234 -4.73 7.62 3.96
C ALA A 234 -5.59 7.15 5.14
N ARG A 235 -5.00 7.03 6.33
CA ARG A 235 -5.71 6.73 7.58
C ARG A 235 -6.76 7.77 7.91
N ALA A 236 -6.39 9.05 7.88
CA ALA A 236 -7.29 10.16 8.18
C ALA A 236 -8.48 10.23 7.22
N LEU A 237 -8.30 9.73 5.99
CA LEU A 237 -9.35 9.62 4.98
C LEU A 237 -10.18 8.32 5.08
N GLY A 238 -9.84 7.41 6.00
CA GLY A 238 -10.52 6.12 6.14
C GLY A 238 -10.28 5.15 4.98
N LEU A 239 -9.17 5.33 4.24
CA LEU A 239 -8.79 4.48 3.12
C LEU A 239 -7.87 3.35 3.59
N GLN A 240 -8.12 2.13 3.11
CA GLN A 240 -7.21 1.01 3.32
C GLN A 240 -6.01 1.14 2.38
N PHE A 241 -4.81 1.11 2.94
CA PHE A 241 -3.57 1.31 2.20
C PHE A 241 -3.04 -0.02 1.64
N ILE A 242 -3.30 -0.26 0.35
CA ILE A 242 -3.03 -1.54 -0.30
C ILE A 242 -1.76 -1.45 -1.17
N LEU A 243 -0.86 -2.40 -0.96
CA LEU A 243 0.30 -2.67 -1.81
C LEU A 243 0.19 -4.11 -2.36
N TRP A 244 1.33 -4.77 -2.51
CA TRP A 244 1.47 -6.11 -3.05
C TRP A 244 2.69 -6.79 -2.41
N ASN A 245 2.70 -8.12 -2.47
CA ASN A 245 3.86 -8.94 -2.12
C ASN A 245 4.38 -9.76 -3.31
N VAL A 246 3.68 -9.72 -4.45
CA VAL A 246 4.12 -10.35 -5.71
C VAL A 246 4.11 -9.31 -6.82
N VAL A 247 5.27 -9.10 -7.44
CA VAL A 247 5.46 -8.20 -8.60
C VAL A 247 5.52 -9.03 -9.87
N SER A 248 4.63 -8.78 -10.83
CA SER A 248 4.65 -9.40 -12.16
C SER A 248 5.93 -9.04 -12.94
N GLY A 249 6.26 -7.75 -12.95
CA GLY A 249 7.22 -7.15 -13.87
C GLY A 249 6.60 -6.70 -15.19
N ASP A 250 5.28 -6.80 -15.36
CA ASP A 250 4.60 -6.48 -16.61
C ASP A 250 4.86 -5.07 -17.19
N PRO A 251 5.28 -4.03 -16.44
CA PRO A 251 5.59 -2.74 -17.05
C PRO A 251 6.91 -2.69 -17.83
N ASP A 252 7.79 -3.67 -17.63
CA ASP A 252 9.10 -3.71 -18.29
C ASP A 252 8.95 -4.35 -19.69
N PRO A 253 9.12 -3.58 -20.77
CA PRO A 253 8.91 -4.07 -22.13
C PRO A 253 9.99 -5.05 -22.61
N THR A 254 11.04 -5.28 -21.83
CA THR A 254 12.10 -6.25 -22.18
C THR A 254 11.76 -7.65 -21.71
N LEU A 255 10.74 -7.82 -20.86
CA LEU A 255 10.37 -9.11 -20.31
C LEU A 255 9.41 -9.86 -21.21
N THR A 256 9.71 -11.15 -21.42
CA THR A 256 8.78 -12.06 -22.10
C THR A 256 7.72 -12.59 -21.13
N ALA A 257 6.60 -13.07 -21.67
CA ALA A 257 5.54 -13.74 -20.91
C ALA A 257 6.09 -14.84 -20.00
N SER A 258 6.93 -15.72 -20.56
CA SER A 258 7.54 -16.83 -19.81
C SER A 258 8.41 -16.37 -18.64
N GLN A 259 9.10 -15.22 -18.77
CA GLN A 259 9.85 -14.63 -17.65
C GLN A 259 8.92 -14.07 -16.56
N ILE A 260 7.77 -13.50 -16.93
CA ILE A 260 6.76 -13.03 -15.99
C ILE A 260 6.10 -14.24 -15.30
N GLU A 261 5.66 -15.25 -16.04
CA GLU A 261 5.14 -16.53 -15.53
C GLU A 261 6.12 -17.19 -14.55
N GLY A 262 7.40 -17.27 -14.90
CA GLY A 262 8.44 -17.80 -14.03
C GLY A 262 8.58 -17.03 -12.70
N ARG A 263 8.39 -15.70 -12.72
CA ARG A 263 8.33 -14.90 -11.48
C ARG A 263 7.08 -15.24 -10.66
N LEU A 264 5.91 -15.31 -11.29
CA LEU A 264 4.66 -15.63 -10.60
C LEU A 264 4.72 -17.03 -9.99
N LYS A 265 5.19 -18.03 -10.74
CA LYS A 265 5.42 -19.39 -10.24
C LYS A 265 6.32 -19.42 -9.02
N ARG A 266 7.36 -18.57 -8.95
CA ARG A 266 8.25 -18.53 -7.78
C ARG A 266 7.62 -17.87 -6.55
N PHE A 267 6.75 -16.88 -6.71
CA PHE A 267 6.36 -16.01 -5.59
C PHE A 267 4.89 -16.10 -5.17
N VAL A 268 3.99 -16.53 -6.06
CA VAL A 268 2.55 -16.65 -5.77
C VAL A 268 2.31 -17.76 -4.74
N ARG A 269 1.61 -17.42 -3.68
CA ARG A 269 1.25 -18.32 -2.58
C ARG A 269 -0.05 -17.87 -1.93
N LYS A 270 -0.53 -18.63 -0.95
CA LYS A 270 -1.67 -18.26 -0.10
C LYS A 270 -1.53 -16.83 0.43
N GLY A 271 -2.59 -16.02 0.32
CA GLY A 271 -2.59 -14.64 0.75
C GLY A 271 -1.89 -13.66 -0.21
N SER A 272 -1.40 -14.09 -1.37
CA SER A 272 -0.71 -13.20 -2.30
C SER A 272 -1.62 -12.11 -2.84
N VAL A 273 -1.11 -10.88 -2.89
CA VAL A 273 -1.65 -9.76 -3.67
C VAL A 273 -0.66 -9.51 -4.81
N ILE A 274 -1.13 -9.71 -6.04
CA ILE A 274 -0.32 -9.66 -7.25
C ILE A 274 -0.58 -8.32 -7.95
N VAL A 275 0.46 -7.52 -8.15
CA VAL A 275 0.36 -6.28 -8.93
C VAL A 275 0.62 -6.54 -10.41
N MET A 276 -0.29 -6.04 -11.25
CA MET A 276 -0.27 -6.06 -12.71
C MET A 276 -0.91 -4.76 -13.23
N HIS A 277 -0.94 -4.57 -14.55
CA HIS A 277 -1.51 -3.39 -15.20
C HIS A 277 -2.43 -3.82 -16.33
N ALA A 278 -3.56 -3.14 -16.48
CA ALA A 278 -4.58 -3.50 -17.47
C ALA A 278 -4.87 -2.41 -18.51
N ASN A 279 -4.01 -1.40 -18.68
CA ASN A 279 -4.26 -0.29 -19.61
C ASN A 279 -3.12 0.02 -20.58
N GLY A 280 -2.48 -1.02 -21.09
CA GLY A 280 -1.35 -0.89 -22.03
C GLY A 280 -0.04 -0.44 -21.38
N LYS A 281 -0.02 -0.30 -20.04
CA LYS A 281 1.22 -0.21 -19.26
C LYS A 281 1.82 -1.58 -18.98
N GLY A 282 1.00 -2.63 -18.90
CA GLY A 282 1.45 -4.01 -18.78
C GLY A 282 1.68 -4.63 -20.15
N GLN A 283 2.81 -5.30 -20.32
CA GLN A 283 3.10 -6.19 -21.44
C GLN A 283 2.75 -7.62 -21.03
N HIS A 284 2.19 -8.39 -21.96
CA HIS A 284 1.89 -9.80 -21.76
C HIS A 284 0.90 -10.11 -20.62
N THR A 285 0.25 -9.10 -20.03
CA THR A 285 -0.59 -9.29 -18.84
C THR A 285 -1.74 -10.25 -19.10
N HIS A 286 -2.40 -10.15 -20.25
CA HIS A 286 -3.51 -11.04 -20.59
C HIS A 286 -3.08 -12.51 -20.61
N GLU A 287 -2.10 -12.88 -21.44
CA GLU A 287 -1.62 -14.27 -21.56
C GLU A 287 -1.05 -14.82 -20.25
N VAL A 288 -0.34 -13.99 -19.47
CA VAL A 288 0.16 -14.37 -18.14
C VAL A 288 -0.98 -14.65 -17.16
N VAL A 289 -2.06 -13.85 -17.20
CA VAL A 289 -3.25 -14.07 -16.35
C VAL A 289 -3.97 -15.35 -16.76
N GLN A 290 -4.03 -15.66 -18.06
CA GLN A 290 -4.60 -16.92 -18.55
C GLN A 290 -3.81 -18.12 -18.03
N ASP A 291 -2.49 -18.12 -18.14
CA ASP A 291 -1.63 -19.19 -17.63
C ASP A 291 -1.74 -19.34 -16.10
N LEU A 292 -1.70 -18.22 -15.39
CA LEU A 292 -1.86 -18.18 -13.94
C LEU A 292 -3.16 -18.85 -13.51
N HIS A 293 -4.29 -18.45 -14.13
CA HIS A 293 -5.61 -18.96 -13.80
C HIS A 293 -5.80 -20.43 -14.20
N GLN A 294 -5.32 -20.84 -15.37
CA GLN A 294 -5.55 -22.19 -15.90
C GLN A 294 -4.59 -23.25 -15.33
N HIS A 295 -3.38 -22.86 -14.93
CA HIS A 295 -2.35 -23.81 -14.51
C HIS A 295 -1.90 -23.56 -13.07
N LEU A 296 -1.29 -22.40 -12.79
CA LEU A 296 -0.59 -22.20 -11.51
C LEU A 296 -1.54 -22.18 -10.30
N LEU A 297 -2.69 -21.52 -10.40
CA LEU A 297 -3.65 -21.45 -9.29
C LEU A 297 -4.27 -22.81 -8.99
N PRO A 298 -4.77 -23.59 -9.97
CA PRO A 298 -5.24 -24.97 -9.74
C PRO A 298 -4.14 -25.90 -9.18
N GLU A 299 -2.93 -25.86 -9.73
CA GLU A 299 -1.77 -26.65 -9.24
C GLU A 299 -1.55 -26.43 -7.75
N ARG A 300 -1.74 -25.19 -7.28
CA ARG A 300 -1.52 -24.78 -5.88
C ARG A 300 -2.78 -24.76 -5.02
N ARG A 301 -3.94 -25.13 -5.58
CA ARG A 301 -5.25 -25.05 -4.92
C ARG A 301 -5.52 -23.64 -4.36
N LEU A 302 -5.23 -22.63 -5.18
CA LEU A 302 -5.44 -21.23 -4.86
C LEU A 302 -6.69 -20.71 -5.58
N THR A 303 -7.45 -19.85 -4.91
CA THR A 303 -8.69 -19.26 -5.43
C THR A 303 -8.50 -17.76 -5.67
N PRO A 304 -8.79 -17.22 -6.88
CA PRO A 304 -8.81 -15.79 -7.10
C PRO A 304 -9.90 -15.11 -6.24
N MET A 305 -9.57 -13.95 -5.66
CA MET A 305 -10.42 -13.14 -4.80
C MET A 305 -10.19 -11.66 -5.11
N THR A 306 -11.16 -10.80 -4.80
CA THR A 306 -10.91 -9.37 -4.63
C THR A 306 -10.02 -9.14 -3.41
N VAL A 307 -9.43 -7.94 -3.28
CA VAL A 307 -8.62 -7.58 -2.11
C VAL A 307 -9.47 -7.66 -0.84
N SER A 308 -10.68 -7.11 -0.83
CA SER A 308 -11.55 -7.15 0.37
C SER A 308 -11.94 -8.58 0.78
N GLU A 309 -12.26 -9.44 -0.19
CA GLU A 309 -12.53 -10.87 0.10
C GLU A 309 -11.29 -11.56 0.68
N LEU A 310 -10.12 -11.31 0.09
CA LEU A 310 -8.85 -11.89 0.56
C LEU A 310 -8.53 -11.46 2.01
N LEU A 311 -8.78 -10.20 2.37
CA LEU A 311 -8.53 -9.68 3.71
C LEU A 311 -9.54 -10.19 4.74
N SER A 312 -10.76 -10.49 4.31
CA SER A 312 -11.82 -11.04 5.16
C SER A 312 -11.76 -12.57 5.27
N CYS A 313 -10.94 -13.21 4.44
CA CYS A 313 -10.81 -14.66 4.37
C CYS A 313 -10.32 -15.28 5.70
N GLY A 314 -11.12 -16.20 6.24
CA GLY A 314 -10.82 -16.87 7.51
C GLY A 314 -11.27 -16.12 8.75
N GLN A 315 -11.84 -14.92 8.60
CA GLN A 315 -12.66 -14.32 9.65
C GLN A 315 -14.00 -15.05 9.60
N THR A 316 -14.27 -15.91 10.60
CA THR A 316 -15.62 -16.44 10.82
C THR A 316 -16.58 -15.26 10.84
N ALA A 317 -17.63 -15.29 10.01
CA ALA A 317 -18.69 -14.30 10.08
C ALA A 317 -19.17 -14.19 11.55
N PRO A 318 -19.36 -12.98 12.08
CA PRO A 318 -19.84 -12.78 13.45
C PRO A 318 -21.20 -13.43 13.69
#